data_AF-A0A7X7NXB8-F1
#
_entry.id   AF-A0A7X7NXB8-F1
#
_cell.length_a   1.000
_cell.length_b   1.000
_cell.length_c   1.000
_cell.angle_alpha   90.00
_cell.angle_beta   90.00
_cell.angle_gamma   90.00
#
_symmetry.space_group_name_H-M   'P 1'
#
loop_
_entity.id
_entity.type
_entity.pdbx_description
1 polymer ?
#
loop_
_entity_poly.entity_id
_entity_poly.type
_entity_poly.pdbx_seq_one_letter_code
_entity_poly.pdbx_strand_id
1 'polypeptide(L)'
;SVEQLLKWDPQVIIVSSPDQVDLLYNDSRFKGISAVKNRQVFPTPVGAHIWGNRTSEQPLMLLWAAKIFYPEAFKDLDLESELISFYKQFFNYSMTREEAREILDGGPIVKPGQKK
;
A
#
# COMPACT_ATOMS: atom_id res chain seq x y z
N SER A 1 -14.64 15.93 -5.09
CA SER A 1 -13.75 17.07 -5.42
C SER A 1 -12.69 17.24 -4.34
N VAL A 2 -11.65 18.05 -4.54
CA VAL A 2 -10.66 18.36 -3.49
C VAL A 2 -11.32 19.00 -2.26
N GLU A 3 -12.32 19.85 -2.47
CA GLU A 3 -13.10 20.48 -1.39
C GLU A 3 -13.79 19.46 -0.47
N GLN A 4 -14.30 18.35 -1.03
CA GLN A 4 -14.88 17.28 -0.22
C GLN A 4 -13.82 16.56 0.61
N LEU A 5 -12.62 16.31 0.06
CA LEU A 5 -11.52 15.70 0.81
C LEU A 5 -11.04 16.60 1.95
N LEU A 6 -10.96 17.92 1.71
CA LEU A 6 -10.67 18.91 2.75
C LEU A 6 -11.76 18.92 3.84
N LYS A 7 -13.02 18.74 3.48
CA LYS A 7 -14.15 18.68 4.43
C LYS A 7 -14.18 17.37 5.23
N TRP A 8 -13.84 16.24 4.62
CA TRP A 8 -13.77 14.94 5.30
C TRP A 8 -12.54 14.83 6.21
N ASP A 9 -11.46 15.51 5.85
CA ASP A 9 -10.17 15.52 6.55
C ASP A 9 -9.69 14.12 7.01
N PRO A 10 -9.48 13.19 6.05
CA PRO A 10 -9.08 11.84 6.39
C PRO A 10 -7.73 11.80 7.12
N GLN A 11 -7.60 10.88 8.08
CA GLN A 11 -6.35 10.61 8.78
C GLN A 11 -5.41 9.69 7.99
N VAL A 12 -5.98 8.85 7.12
CA VAL A 12 -5.26 7.95 6.21
C VAL A 12 -5.90 8.02 4.82
N ILE A 13 -5.08 8.06 3.77
CA ILE A 13 -5.53 7.93 2.38
C ILE A 13 -4.83 6.72 1.75
N ILE A 14 -5.59 5.85 1.11
CA ILE A 14 -5.08 4.76 0.28
C ILE A 14 -5.33 5.12 -1.19
N VAL A 15 -4.30 5.07 -2.01
CA VAL A 15 -4.33 5.41 -3.44
C VAL A 15 -4.00 4.19 -4.30
N SER A 16 -4.29 4.24 -5.59
CA SER A 16 -4.10 3.07 -6.48
C SER A 16 -2.64 2.80 -6.86
N SER A 17 -1.76 3.81 -6.80
CA SER A 17 -0.37 3.68 -7.24
C SER A 17 0.58 4.64 -6.52
N PRO A 18 1.90 4.35 -6.52
CA PRO A 18 2.92 5.26 -5.96
C PRO A 18 2.89 6.68 -6.56
N ASP A 19 2.66 6.83 -7.86
CA ASP A 19 2.60 8.15 -8.50
C ASP A 19 1.50 9.05 -7.92
N GLN A 20 0.40 8.46 -7.43
CA GLN A 20 -0.68 9.21 -6.77
C GLN A 20 -0.28 9.67 -5.37
N VAL A 21 0.58 8.92 -4.67
CA VAL A 21 1.17 9.33 -3.40
C VAL A 21 1.98 10.60 -3.62
N ASP A 22 2.86 10.59 -4.63
CA ASP A 22 3.68 11.74 -4.99
C ASP A 22 2.84 12.94 -5.42
N LEU A 23 1.76 12.72 -6.19
CA LEU A 23 0.84 13.78 -6.57
C LEU A 23 0.22 14.46 -5.34
N LEU A 24 -0.26 13.67 -4.37
CA LEU A 24 -0.90 14.21 -3.16
C LEU A 24 0.07 15.01 -2.29
N TYR A 25 1.34 14.61 -2.20
CA TYR A 25 2.34 15.34 -1.43
C TYR A 25 2.84 16.62 -2.13
N ASN A 26 2.90 16.63 -3.46
CA ASN A 26 3.46 17.74 -4.22
C ASN A 26 2.43 18.83 -4.58
N ASP A 27 1.14 18.48 -4.65
CA ASP A 27 0.08 19.42 -5.01
C ASP A 27 -0.42 20.23 -3.80
N SER A 28 -0.31 21.55 -3.90
CA SER A 28 -0.66 22.50 -2.83
C SER A 28 -2.12 22.42 -2.39
N ARG A 29 -3.02 21.95 -3.26
CA ARG A 29 -4.45 21.84 -2.99
C ARG A 29 -4.76 20.81 -1.90
N PHE A 30 -3.90 19.80 -1.71
CA PHE A 30 -4.10 18.74 -0.72
C PHE A 30 -3.37 18.98 0.60
N LYS A 31 -2.51 20.00 0.70
CA LYS A 31 -1.69 20.31 1.90
C LYS A 31 -2.50 20.54 3.17
N GLY A 32 -3.79 20.88 3.04
CA GLY A 32 -4.70 21.07 4.16
C GLY A 32 -5.12 19.78 4.87
N ILE A 33 -5.02 18.63 4.19
CA ILE A 33 -5.55 17.35 4.66
C ILE A 33 -4.60 16.68 5.68
N SER A 34 -5.15 16.19 6.78
CA SER A 34 -4.43 15.54 7.87
C SER A 34 -3.55 14.37 7.39
N ALA A 35 -4.07 13.47 6.56
CA ALA A 35 -3.30 12.38 5.98
C ALA A 35 -2.05 12.86 5.20
N VAL A 36 -2.17 13.96 4.45
CA VAL A 36 -1.06 14.51 3.67
C VAL A 36 -0.01 15.14 4.58
N LYS A 37 -0.43 15.91 5.59
CA LYS A 37 0.46 16.54 6.58
C LYS A 37 1.26 15.52 7.37
N ASN A 38 0.60 14.42 7.77
CA ASN A 38 1.18 13.39 8.64
C ASN A 38 1.87 12.27 7.86
N ARG A 39 2.02 12.42 6.54
CA ARG A 39 2.55 11.40 5.62
C ARG A 39 1.89 10.02 5.75
N GLN A 40 0.57 10.03 5.86
CA GLN A 40 -0.31 8.85 5.92
C GLN A 40 -1.05 8.64 4.59
N VAL A 41 -0.33 8.74 3.47
CA VAL A 41 -0.81 8.43 2.13
C VAL A 41 -0.05 7.20 1.63
N PHE A 42 -0.77 6.12 1.36
CA PHE A 42 -0.19 4.81 1.03
C PHE A 42 -0.67 4.31 -0.32
N PRO A 43 0.22 3.77 -1.17
CA PRO A 43 -0.20 3.08 -2.37
C PRO A 43 -0.80 1.72 -2.01
N THR A 44 -1.76 1.25 -2.80
CA THR A 44 -2.32 -0.09 -2.66
C THR A 44 -1.27 -1.12 -3.06
N PRO A 45 -0.99 -2.14 -2.22
CA PRO A 45 -0.05 -3.20 -2.59
C PRO A 45 -0.43 -3.90 -3.89
N VAL A 46 0.59 -4.38 -4.60
CA VAL A 46 0.41 -5.11 -5.86
C VAL A 46 1.28 -6.36 -5.83
N GLY A 47 0.62 -7.50 -5.61
CA GLY A 47 1.23 -8.82 -5.69
C GLY A 47 0.99 -9.46 -7.05
N ALA A 48 0.30 -10.61 -7.07
CA ALA A 48 -0.11 -11.22 -8.34
C ALA A 48 -1.12 -10.34 -9.10
N HIS A 49 -1.95 -9.60 -8.37
CA HIS A 49 -2.80 -8.54 -8.89
C HIS A 49 -2.91 -7.40 -7.86
N ILE A 50 -3.46 -6.24 -8.23
CA ILE A 50 -3.67 -5.14 -7.27
C ILE A 50 -4.64 -5.60 -6.16
N TRP A 51 -4.23 -5.42 -4.90
CA TRP A 51 -4.98 -5.87 -3.72
C TRP A 51 -6.26 -5.05 -3.43
N GLY A 52 -6.46 -3.96 -4.18
CA GLY A 52 -7.71 -3.19 -4.17
C GLY A 52 -8.87 -3.91 -4.88
N ASN A 53 -8.60 -4.98 -5.61
CA ASN A 53 -9.61 -5.82 -6.24
C ASN A 53 -9.87 -7.11 -5.44
N ARG A 54 -10.92 -7.85 -5.81
CA ARG A 54 -11.16 -9.20 -5.27
C ARG A 54 -10.10 -10.16 -5.81
N THR A 55 -9.19 -10.60 -4.96
CA THR A 55 -8.12 -11.57 -5.29
C THR A 55 -8.03 -12.66 -4.22
N SER A 56 -7.26 -13.72 -4.50
CA SER A 56 -6.90 -14.72 -3.48
C SER A 56 -6.03 -14.16 -2.37
N GLU A 57 -5.41 -13.00 -2.58
CA GLU A 57 -4.49 -12.33 -1.65
C GLU A 57 -5.23 -11.39 -0.66
N GLN A 58 -6.57 -11.34 -0.71
CA GLN A 58 -7.38 -10.46 0.15
C GLN A 58 -7.07 -10.55 1.66
N PRO A 59 -6.72 -11.73 2.25
CA PRO A 59 -6.31 -11.79 3.66
C PRO A 59 -5.10 -10.91 3.97
N LEU A 60 -4.13 -10.83 3.04
CA LEU A 60 -2.94 -10.00 3.20
C LEU A 60 -3.27 -8.50 3.15
N MET A 61 -4.22 -8.11 2.29
CA MET A 61 -4.74 -6.73 2.25
C MET A 61 -5.36 -6.31 3.57
N LEU A 62 -6.09 -7.22 4.24
CA LEU A 62 -6.69 -6.93 5.54
C LEU A 62 -5.62 -6.71 6.61
N LEU A 63 -4.58 -7.55 6.64
CA LEU A 63 -3.46 -7.41 7.57
C LEU A 63 -2.67 -6.11 7.32
N TRP A 64 -2.41 -5.78 6.05
CA TRP A 64 -1.77 -4.54 5.64
C TRP A 64 -2.57 -3.31 6.11
N ALA A 65 -3.87 -3.27 5.81
CA ALA A 65 -4.74 -2.17 6.20
C ALA A 65 -4.85 -2.04 7.72
N ALA A 66 -4.96 -3.16 8.45
CA ALA A 66 -4.99 -3.16 9.90
C ALA A 66 -3.71 -2.58 10.52
N LYS A 67 -2.54 -2.93 9.97
CA LYS A 67 -1.24 -2.37 10.41
C LYS A 67 -1.14 -0.86 10.15
N ILE A 68 -1.66 -0.38 9.03
CA ILE A 68 -1.68 1.06 8.71
C ILE A 68 -2.64 1.82 9.64
N PHE A 69 -3.84 1.29 9.85
CA PHE A 69 -4.85 2.00 10.66
C PHE A 69 -4.53 1.94 12.16
N TYR A 70 -3.86 0.88 12.63
CA TYR A 70 -3.61 0.62 14.05
C TYR A 70 -2.18 0.13 14.30
N PRO A 71 -1.13 0.93 13.99
CA PRO A 71 0.26 0.47 14.03
C PRO A 71 0.70 -0.04 15.41
N GLU A 72 0.21 0.56 16.50
CA GLU A 72 0.53 0.12 17.87
C GLU A 72 -0.07 -1.25 18.21
N ALA A 73 -1.31 -1.51 17.76
CA ALA A 73 -1.98 -2.79 17.99
C ALA A 73 -1.37 -3.93 17.15
N PHE A 74 -0.79 -3.59 15.99
CA PHE A 74 -0.17 -4.53 15.05
C PHE A 74 1.35 -4.33 14.96
N LYS A 75 1.98 -3.85 16.05
CA LYS A 75 3.44 -3.59 16.07
C LYS A 75 4.26 -4.86 15.86
N ASP A 76 3.78 -5.99 16.39
CA ASP A 76 4.45 -7.30 16.34
C ASP A 76 4.16 -8.06 15.03
N LEU A 77 3.27 -7.55 14.17
CA LEU A 77 3.00 -8.14 12.86
C LEU A 77 4.16 -7.89 11.90
N ASP A 78 4.92 -8.92 11.56
CA ASP A 78 5.87 -8.90 10.44
C ASP A 78 5.15 -9.25 9.13
N LEU A 79 4.65 -8.23 8.46
CA LEU A 79 3.87 -8.37 7.22
C LEU A 79 4.71 -8.88 6.05
N GLU A 80 6.02 -8.58 6.01
CA GLU A 80 6.91 -9.11 4.98
C GLU A 80 7.04 -10.64 5.15
N SER A 81 7.23 -11.12 6.38
CA SER A 81 7.29 -12.56 6.68
C SER A 81 5.96 -13.29 6.43
N GLU A 82 4.83 -12.64 6.72
CA GLU A 82 3.51 -13.23 6.44
C GLU A 82 3.24 -13.34 4.93
N LEU A 83 3.58 -12.32 4.15
CA LEU A 83 3.50 -12.34 2.70
C LEU A 83 4.35 -13.46 2.09
N ILE A 84 5.61 -13.59 2.52
CA ILE A 84 6.51 -14.66 2.08
C ILE A 84 5.91 -16.04 2.39
N SER A 85 5.38 -16.21 3.60
CA SER A 85 4.80 -17.49 4.04
C SER A 85 3.55 -17.84 3.24
N PHE A 86 2.68 -16.85 2.99
CA PHE A 86 1.48 -17.01 2.18
C PHE A 86 1.81 -17.47 0.75
N TYR A 87 2.74 -16.79 0.08
CA TYR A 87 3.12 -17.13 -1.30
C TYR A 87 3.77 -18.50 -1.39
N LYS A 88 4.60 -18.87 -0.41
CA LYS A 88 5.20 -20.20 -0.35
C LYS A 88 4.12 -21.27 -0.19
N GLN A 89 3.15 -21.05 0.69
CA GLN A 89 2.10 -22.02 0.99
C GLN A 89 1.11 -22.19 -0.17
N PHE A 90 0.60 -21.10 -0.73
CA PHE A 90 -0.52 -21.14 -1.68
C PHE A 90 -0.09 -21.13 -3.15
N PHE A 91 1.08 -20.57 -3.46
CA PHE A 91 1.58 -20.44 -4.83
C PHE A 91 2.88 -21.20 -5.09
N ASN A 92 3.43 -21.89 -4.08
CA ASN A 92 4.71 -22.58 -4.15
C ASN A 92 5.85 -21.66 -4.65
N TYR A 93 5.76 -20.36 -4.33
CA TYR A 93 6.73 -19.35 -4.73
C TYR A 93 7.53 -18.89 -3.52
N SER A 94 8.86 -18.99 -3.61
CA SER A 94 9.76 -18.49 -2.58
C SER A 94 10.29 -17.13 -3.01
N MET A 95 9.89 -16.08 -2.30
CA MET A 95 10.31 -14.70 -2.56
C MET A 95 11.33 -14.21 -1.53
N THR A 96 12.12 -13.21 -1.89
CA THR A 96 12.99 -12.49 -0.96
C THR A 96 12.21 -11.46 -0.14
N ARG A 97 12.84 -10.93 0.91
CA ARG A 97 12.24 -9.86 1.72
C ARG A 97 12.16 -8.55 0.94
N GLU A 98 13.06 -8.35 0.00
CA GLU A 98 13.08 -7.21 -0.92
C GLU A 98 11.89 -7.27 -1.89
N GLU A 99 11.61 -8.43 -2.49
CA GLU A 99 10.42 -8.63 -3.33
C GLU A 99 9.12 -8.44 -2.53
N ALA A 100 9.09 -8.96 -1.29
CA ALA A 100 7.96 -8.75 -0.39
C ALA A 100 7.71 -7.26 -0.11
N ARG A 101 8.77 -6.49 0.17
CA ARG A 101 8.67 -5.05 0.38
C ARG A 101 8.20 -4.32 -0.88
N GLU A 102 8.73 -4.69 -2.04
CA GLU A 102 8.33 -4.11 -3.33
C GLU A 102 6.82 -4.30 -3.60
N ILE A 103 6.27 -5.49 -3.31
CA ILE A 103 4.82 -5.75 -3.38
C ILE A 103 4.05 -4.82 -2.44
N LEU A 104 4.47 -4.72 -1.18
CA LEU A 104 3.80 -3.93 -0.13
C LEU A 104 3.86 -2.41 -0.39
N ASP A 105 4.88 -1.95 -1.09
CA ASP A 105 5.07 -0.54 -1.47
C ASP A 105 4.30 -0.15 -2.76
N GLY A 106 3.44 -1.04 -3.27
CA GLY A 106 2.60 -0.77 -4.43
C GLY A 106 3.07 -1.40 -5.73
N GLY A 107 3.91 -2.43 -5.64
CA GLY A 107 4.38 -3.26 -6.75
C GLY A 107 5.69 -2.78 -7.37
N PRO A 108 6.26 -3.59 -8.27
CA PRO A 108 7.51 -3.24 -8.90
C PRO A 108 7.38 -1.95 -9.69
N ILE A 109 8.28 -1.00 -9.39
CA ILE A 109 8.44 0.19 -10.21
C ILE A 109 8.97 -0.28 -11.56
N VAL A 110 8.07 -0.51 -12.51
CA VAL A 110 8.45 -0.78 -13.90
C VAL A 110 9.08 0.51 -14.43
N LYS A 111 10.41 0.59 -14.35
CA LYS A 111 11.15 1.70 -14.95
C LYS A 111 10.83 1.72 -16.45
N PRO A 112 10.52 2.89 -17.04
CA PRO A 112 10.27 2.99 -18.47
C PRO A 112 11.41 2.32 -19.25
N GLY A 113 11.10 1.25 -19.99
CA GLY A 113 12.07 0.54 -20.84
C GLY A 113 12.47 -0.87 -20.39
N GLN A 114 12.13 -1.32 -19.18
CA GLN A 114 12.26 -2.75 -18.83
C GLN A 114 10.98 -3.48 -19.23
N LYS A 115 11.07 -4.33 -20.27
CA LYS A 115 10.01 -5.29 -20.61
C LYS A 115 9.95 -6.35 -19.51
N LYS A 116 8.73 -6.75 -19.17
CA LYS A 116 8.42 -7.93 -18.35
C LYS A 116 9.08 -9.19 -18.92
#